data_AF-A0A0B4EN21-F1
#
_entry.id   AF-A0A0B4EN21-F1
#
_cell.length_a   1.000
_cell.length_b   1.000
_cell.length_c   1.000
_cell.angle_alpha   90.00
_cell.angle_beta   90.00
_cell.angle_gamma   90.00
#
_symmetry.space_group_name_H-M   'P 1'
#
loop_
_entity.id
_entity.type
_entity.pdbx_description
1 polymer ?
#
loop_
_entity_poly.entity_id
_entity_poly.type
_entity_poly.pdbx_seq_one_letter_code
_entity_poly.pdbx_strand_id
1 'polypeptide(L)'
;MIARVTFTAKNQIAKNDLQAQAKASLRFWGVSGDIDASAKKSMEDVNTNADVEIKLFYQGELGRFMLQSGSPSSISAGTAQASFLQAKSWADQFIQKACQHRYAYRPLLDEYRNIEGFPDDQVVPDYYVAHRMSYMILSQIVVISDMKDYLLSRTDLDIKLKYSIQVDEIKMVQLGRNWVQSTVEKPEDAITTAGELLEKFDKDFRAKYEMLMPQKPYIAGVKVVYGGYPHTDPPSGRVKEVDGRSEDINYGRGGDFVWLVPIRTDHAEDACTSFEVVIDQVPDEFGNLVKGSKDKSRYLRCKKSSSKDKIRRLALYRRKEAPAPRVTKDSSAFIKSLLGRSSVDSVQSIWGFAGRTSNINQGRHGADELYLFWSPRE
;
A
#
# COMPACT_ATOMS: atom_id res chain seq x y z
N MET A 1 -1.62 7.62 -30.20
CA MET A 1 -1.35 8.97 -30.72
C MET A 1 -2.49 9.87 -30.29
N ILE A 2 -2.21 11.11 -29.91
CA ILE A 2 -3.21 12.13 -29.64
C ILE A 2 -2.92 13.31 -30.56
N ALA A 3 -3.92 13.74 -31.35
CA ALA A 3 -3.84 14.97 -32.12
C ALA A 3 -4.67 16.05 -31.42
N ARG A 4 -4.02 17.11 -30.95
CA ARG A 4 -4.71 18.28 -30.39
C ARG A 4 -4.87 19.31 -31.50
N VAL A 5 -6.11 19.59 -31.87
CA VAL A 5 -6.45 20.64 -32.85
C VAL A 5 -6.95 21.87 -32.11
N THR A 6 -6.29 23.00 -32.33
CA THR A 6 -6.63 24.28 -31.73
C THR A 6 -7.10 25.22 -32.84
N PHE A 7 -8.28 25.82 -32.66
CA PHE A 7 -8.84 26.81 -33.55
C PHE A 7 -8.81 28.17 -32.84
N THR A 8 -8.10 29.14 -33.43
CA THR A 8 -8.00 30.50 -32.89
C THR A 8 -8.74 31.45 -33.81
N ALA A 9 -9.81 32.10 -33.33
CA ALA A 9 -10.61 32.99 -34.15
C ALA A 9 -9.78 34.18 -34.67
N LYS A 10 -9.87 34.47 -35.98
CA LYS A 10 -9.25 35.65 -36.60
C LYS A 10 -10.11 36.91 -36.50
N ASN A 11 -11.44 36.71 -36.49
CA ASN A 11 -12.46 37.76 -36.57
C ASN A 11 -13.45 37.69 -35.41
N GLN A 12 -14.40 38.64 -35.33
CA GLN A 12 -15.52 38.64 -34.38
C GLN A 12 -16.60 37.58 -34.72
N ILE A 13 -16.19 36.36 -35.13
CA ILE A 13 -17.12 35.25 -35.30
C ILE A 13 -17.65 34.81 -33.92
N ALA A 14 -18.95 34.55 -33.82
CA ALA A 14 -19.51 34.03 -32.59
C ALA A 14 -18.91 32.65 -32.27
N LYS A 15 -18.58 32.42 -30.99
CA LYS A 15 -17.97 31.16 -30.51
C LYS A 15 -18.74 29.92 -30.96
N ASN A 16 -20.07 29.98 -30.93
CA ASN A 16 -20.94 28.87 -31.32
C ASN A 16 -20.84 28.54 -32.81
N ASP A 17 -20.73 29.57 -33.67
CA ASP A 17 -20.62 29.40 -35.12
C ASP A 17 -19.26 28.81 -35.50
N LEU A 18 -18.18 29.32 -34.89
CA LEU A 18 -16.85 28.74 -35.08
C LEU A 18 -16.78 27.29 -34.57
N GLN A 19 -17.43 26.98 -33.45
CA GLN A 19 -17.51 25.62 -32.93
C GLN A 19 -18.27 24.69 -33.89
N ALA A 20 -19.36 25.16 -34.51
CA ALA A 20 -20.11 24.38 -35.49
C ALA A 20 -19.28 24.12 -36.76
N GLN A 21 -18.60 25.14 -37.28
CA GLN A 21 -17.68 25.02 -38.42
C GLN A 21 -16.53 24.06 -38.11
N ALA A 22 -15.91 24.17 -36.94
CA ALA A 22 -14.84 23.27 -36.49
C ALA A 22 -15.32 21.81 -36.42
N LYS A 23 -16.48 21.55 -35.79
CA LYS A 23 -17.07 20.20 -35.71
C LYS A 23 -17.36 19.62 -37.10
N ALA A 24 -17.92 20.42 -38.00
CA ALA A 24 -18.20 19.99 -39.36
C ALA A 24 -16.92 19.67 -40.14
N SER A 25 -15.88 20.51 -39.99
CA SER A 25 -14.58 20.32 -40.63
C SER A 25 -13.86 19.04 -40.21
N LEU A 26 -14.17 18.49 -39.03
CA LEU A 26 -13.56 17.27 -38.49
C LEU A 26 -14.29 15.98 -38.89
N ARG A 27 -15.43 16.05 -39.60
CA ARG A 27 -16.25 14.87 -39.95
C ARG A 27 -15.57 13.88 -40.89
N PHE A 28 -14.53 14.29 -41.61
CA PHE A 28 -13.74 13.40 -42.48
C PHE A 28 -12.83 12.43 -41.71
N TRP A 29 -12.65 12.63 -40.39
CA TRP A 29 -11.82 11.74 -39.57
C TRP A 29 -12.48 10.36 -39.42
N GLY A 30 -11.78 9.30 -39.84
CA GLY A 30 -12.30 7.93 -39.79
C GLY A 30 -13.03 7.45 -41.06
N VAL A 31 -13.09 8.26 -42.13
CA VAL A 31 -13.64 7.86 -43.43
C VAL A 31 -12.50 7.43 -44.37
N SER A 32 -12.69 6.30 -45.06
CA SER A 32 -11.69 5.68 -45.96
C SER A 32 -11.71 6.20 -47.40
N GLY A 33 -12.37 7.33 -47.67
CA GLY A 33 -12.62 7.87 -49.00
C GLY A 33 -12.26 9.35 -49.14
N ASP A 34 -12.51 9.91 -50.32
CA ASP A 34 -12.31 11.34 -50.59
C ASP A 34 -13.10 12.22 -49.62
N ILE A 35 -12.52 13.36 -49.23
CA ILE A 35 -13.21 14.35 -48.40
C ILE A 35 -14.47 14.82 -49.14
N ASP A 36 -15.62 14.65 -48.51
CA ASP A 36 -16.89 15.09 -49.08
C ASP A 36 -16.94 16.62 -49.27
N ALA A 37 -17.81 17.09 -50.17
CA ALA A 37 -17.89 18.51 -50.51
C ALA A 37 -18.30 19.40 -49.31
N SER A 38 -19.04 18.85 -48.35
CA SER A 38 -19.51 19.58 -47.16
C SER A 38 -18.37 19.82 -46.16
N ALA A 39 -17.51 18.82 -45.96
CA ALA A 39 -16.32 18.91 -45.14
C ALA A 39 -15.28 19.85 -45.77
N LYS A 40 -15.07 19.79 -47.10
CA LYS A 40 -14.20 20.75 -47.81
C LYS A 40 -14.66 22.19 -47.59
N LYS A 41 -15.94 22.47 -47.82
CA LYS A 41 -16.51 23.80 -47.55
C LYS A 41 -16.34 24.23 -46.10
N SER A 42 -16.57 23.32 -45.15
CA SER A 42 -16.37 23.62 -43.72
C SER A 42 -14.91 23.91 -43.38
N MET A 43 -13.94 23.26 -44.05
CA MET A 43 -12.52 23.56 -43.89
C MET A 43 -12.14 24.93 -44.48
N GLU A 44 -12.76 25.35 -45.60
CA GLU A 44 -12.59 26.68 -46.18
C GLU A 44 -13.15 27.77 -45.26
N ASP A 45 -14.33 27.53 -44.68
CA ASP A 45 -14.97 28.42 -43.71
C ASP A 45 -14.08 28.58 -42.46
N VAL A 46 -13.53 27.47 -41.95
CA VAL A 46 -12.55 27.49 -40.86
C VAL A 46 -11.29 28.27 -41.25
N ASN A 47 -10.74 28.03 -42.44
CA ASN A 47 -9.52 28.70 -42.89
C ASN A 47 -9.66 30.23 -42.95
N THR A 48 -10.87 30.69 -43.32
CA THR A 48 -11.24 32.10 -43.40
C THR A 48 -11.41 32.72 -42.01
N ASN A 49 -12.03 31.99 -41.08
CA ASN A 49 -12.45 32.54 -39.79
C ASN A 49 -11.51 32.24 -38.63
N ALA A 50 -10.56 31.31 -38.79
CA ALA A 50 -9.67 30.87 -37.73
C ALA A 50 -8.28 30.45 -38.24
N ASP A 51 -7.30 30.57 -37.35
CA ASP A 51 -6.02 29.88 -37.46
C ASP A 51 -6.14 28.48 -36.86
N VAL A 52 -5.56 27.49 -37.55
CA VAL A 52 -5.59 26.09 -37.14
C VAL A 52 -4.17 25.67 -36.77
N GLU A 53 -3.99 25.24 -35.52
CA GLU A 53 -2.76 24.62 -35.04
C GLU A 53 -3.05 23.17 -34.65
N ILE A 54 -2.27 22.23 -35.18
CA ILE A 54 -2.38 20.81 -34.80
C ILE A 54 -1.09 20.37 -34.13
N LYS A 55 -1.17 19.92 -32.88
CA LYS A 55 -0.06 19.30 -32.16
C LYS A 55 -0.24 17.80 -32.10
N LEU A 56 0.79 17.06 -32.51
CA LEU A 56 0.80 15.61 -32.48
C LEU A 56 1.59 15.13 -31.27
N PHE A 57 0.95 14.30 -30.46
CA PHE A 57 1.53 13.68 -29.29
C PHE A 57 1.59 12.17 -29.48
N TYR A 58 2.77 11.64 -29.23
CA TYR A 58 3.05 10.22 -29.35
C TYR A 58 3.51 9.67 -28.01
N GLN A 59 3.03 8.47 -27.67
CA GLN A 59 3.42 7.76 -26.47
C GLN A 59 3.71 6.29 -26.81
N GLY A 60 4.56 5.66 -26.00
CA GLY A 60 4.96 4.27 -26.17
C GLY A 60 5.85 4.02 -27.39
N GLU A 61 6.02 2.73 -27.72
CA GLU A 61 6.88 2.26 -28.81
C GLU A 61 6.45 2.76 -30.19
N LEU A 62 5.14 2.88 -30.43
CA LEU A 62 4.60 3.48 -31.65
C LEU A 62 5.08 4.93 -31.80
N GLY A 63 5.27 5.67 -30.70
CA GLY A 63 5.81 7.01 -30.77
C GLY A 63 7.26 7.08 -31.23
N ARG A 64 8.09 6.10 -30.89
CA ARG A 64 9.45 6.02 -31.43
C ARG A 64 9.43 5.83 -32.94
N PHE A 65 8.58 4.93 -33.43
CA PHE A 65 8.43 4.68 -34.88
C PHE A 65 7.97 5.94 -35.63
N MET A 66 6.96 6.64 -35.10
CA MET A 66 6.43 7.87 -35.71
C MET A 66 7.47 9.00 -35.72
N LEU A 67 8.23 9.16 -34.63
CA LEU A 67 9.31 10.15 -34.56
C LEU A 67 10.47 9.80 -35.52
N GLN A 68 10.86 8.53 -35.61
CA GLN A 68 11.89 8.06 -36.56
C GLN A 68 11.46 8.22 -38.02
N SER A 69 10.16 8.13 -38.29
CA SER A 69 9.58 8.36 -39.62
C SER A 69 9.45 9.85 -39.96
N GLY A 70 9.92 10.75 -39.08
CA GLY A 70 9.93 12.20 -39.31
C GLY A 70 8.62 12.90 -38.98
N SER A 71 7.76 12.29 -38.16
CA SER A 71 6.52 12.95 -37.78
C SER A 71 6.76 14.21 -36.95
N PRO A 72 6.18 15.36 -37.32
CA PRO A 72 6.39 16.60 -36.62
C PRO A 72 5.60 16.64 -35.30
N SER A 73 6.08 17.42 -34.34
CA SER A 73 5.35 17.73 -33.10
C SER A 73 4.21 18.74 -33.32
N SER A 74 4.30 19.54 -34.38
CA SER A 74 3.30 20.53 -34.79
C SER A 74 3.13 20.56 -36.31
N ILE A 75 1.89 20.67 -36.78
CA ILE A 75 1.54 20.84 -38.18
C ILE A 75 0.98 22.25 -38.38
N SER A 76 1.54 22.94 -39.38
CA SER A 76 1.01 24.18 -39.94
C SER A 76 1.31 24.17 -41.43
N ALA A 77 0.28 23.90 -42.25
CA ALA A 77 0.42 23.73 -43.69
C ALA A 77 -0.20 24.90 -44.49
N GLY A 78 -0.29 26.09 -43.88
CA GLY A 78 -0.80 27.32 -44.50
C GLY A 78 -2.32 27.36 -44.72
N THR A 79 -2.99 26.22 -44.86
CA THR A 79 -4.46 26.11 -44.88
C THR A 79 -4.98 25.07 -43.89
N ALA A 80 -6.23 25.23 -43.44
CA ALA A 80 -6.90 24.25 -42.60
C ALA A 80 -6.95 22.87 -43.28
N GLN A 81 -7.33 22.80 -44.56
CA GLN A 81 -7.41 21.57 -45.33
C GLN A 81 -6.06 20.85 -45.43
N ALA A 82 -4.98 21.56 -45.75
CA ALA A 82 -3.66 20.95 -45.84
C ALA A 82 -3.18 20.42 -44.49
N SER A 83 -3.44 21.17 -43.41
CA SER A 83 -3.06 20.78 -42.04
C SER A 83 -3.79 19.50 -41.62
N PHE A 84 -5.08 19.42 -41.94
CA PHE A 84 -5.93 18.26 -41.73
C PHE A 84 -5.52 17.04 -42.53
N LEU A 85 -5.21 17.19 -43.82
CA LEU A 85 -4.71 16.10 -44.66
C LEU A 85 -3.37 15.55 -44.14
N GLN A 86 -2.45 16.44 -43.73
CA GLN A 86 -1.18 16.02 -43.16
C GLN A 86 -1.35 15.28 -41.84
N ALA A 87 -2.21 15.78 -40.96
CA ALA A 87 -2.51 15.12 -39.69
C ALA A 87 -3.18 13.74 -39.92
N LYS A 88 -4.04 13.62 -40.96
CA LYS A 88 -4.68 12.35 -41.33
C LYS A 88 -3.64 11.35 -41.83
N SER A 89 -2.70 11.77 -42.68
CA SER A 89 -1.63 10.90 -43.17
C SER A 89 -0.83 10.27 -42.02
N TRP A 90 -0.51 11.06 -40.97
CA TRP A 90 0.14 10.53 -39.77
C TRP A 90 -0.77 9.62 -38.95
N ALA A 91 -2.06 9.93 -38.83
CA ALA A 91 -3.03 9.04 -38.18
C ALA A 91 -3.15 7.69 -38.91
N ASP A 92 -3.20 7.70 -40.25
CA ASP A 92 -3.30 6.49 -41.07
C ASP A 92 -2.03 5.63 -40.93
N GLN A 93 -0.85 6.25 -40.97
CA GLN A 93 0.42 5.56 -40.69
C GLN A 93 0.46 4.96 -39.28
N PHE A 94 -0.04 5.69 -38.27
CA PHE A 94 -0.16 5.19 -36.91
C PHE A 94 -1.08 3.96 -36.85
N ILE A 95 -2.24 3.98 -37.51
CA ILE A 95 -3.19 2.85 -37.54
C ILE A 95 -2.58 1.62 -38.20
N GLN A 96 -1.90 1.77 -39.35
CA GLN A 96 -1.24 0.66 -40.04
C GLN A 96 -0.21 -0.07 -39.17
N LYS A 97 0.43 0.67 -38.25
CA LYS A 97 1.44 0.15 -37.34
C LYS A 97 0.88 -0.25 -35.98
N ALA A 98 -0.36 0.10 -35.66
CA ALA A 98 -0.95 -0.11 -34.35
C ALA A 98 -0.92 -1.59 -33.90
N CYS A 99 -1.14 -2.54 -34.82
CA CYS A 99 -1.07 -3.98 -34.54
C CYS A 99 0.36 -4.51 -34.27
N GLN A 100 1.40 -3.73 -34.59
CA GLN A 100 2.79 -4.09 -34.29
C GLN A 100 3.19 -3.75 -32.85
N HIS A 101 2.30 -3.11 -32.10
CA HIS A 101 2.53 -2.70 -30.72
C HIS A 101 2.42 -3.90 -29.77
N ARG A 102 3.50 -4.19 -29.02
CA ARG A 102 3.55 -5.30 -28.05
C ARG A 102 3.61 -4.86 -26.58
N TYR A 103 3.44 -3.57 -26.30
CA TYR A 103 3.38 -3.10 -24.92
C TYR A 103 2.01 -3.39 -24.32
N ALA A 104 2.00 -4.01 -23.14
CA ALA A 104 0.83 -4.08 -22.29
C ALA A 104 0.52 -2.66 -21.80
N TYR A 105 -0.52 -2.01 -22.34
CA TYR A 105 -1.07 -0.82 -21.73
C TYR A 105 -1.53 -1.19 -20.32
N ARG A 106 -0.83 -0.70 -19.30
CA ARG A 106 -1.37 -0.65 -17.94
C ARG A 106 -2.24 0.61 -17.85
N PRO A 107 -3.40 0.57 -17.19
CA PRO A 107 -4.14 1.80 -16.91
C PRO A 107 -3.23 2.73 -16.10
N LEU A 108 -2.88 3.87 -16.68
CA LEU A 108 -2.32 4.99 -15.95
C LEU A 108 -3.53 5.74 -15.37
N LEU A 109 -3.81 5.51 -14.09
CA LEU A 109 -4.83 6.29 -13.37
C LEU A 109 -4.21 7.66 -13.08
N ASP A 110 -4.57 8.66 -13.87
CA ASP A 110 -4.24 10.06 -13.57
C ASP A 110 -5.14 10.56 -12.42
N GLU A 111 -4.53 11.20 -11.43
CA GLU A 111 -5.22 11.82 -10.29
C GLU A 111 -5.76 13.20 -10.74
N TYR A 112 -7.01 13.24 -11.21
CA TYR A 112 -7.67 14.52 -11.51
C TYR A 112 -8.15 15.15 -10.20
N ARG A 113 -7.60 16.31 -9.84
CA ARG A 113 -8.09 17.07 -8.68
C ARG A 113 -9.43 17.73 -8.97
N ASN A 114 -9.61 18.20 -10.21
CA ASN A 114 -10.82 18.89 -10.68
C ASN A 114 -11.12 18.42 -12.11
N ILE A 115 -12.35 18.00 -12.37
CA ILE A 115 -12.88 17.74 -13.73
C ILE A 115 -13.90 18.84 -14.03
N GLU A 116 -13.77 19.51 -15.18
CA GLU A 116 -14.74 20.53 -15.61
C GLU A 116 -16.11 19.88 -15.82
N GLY A 117 -17.15 20.40 -15.15
CA GLY A 117 -18.50 19.82 -15.17
C GLY A 117 -18.72 18.65 -14.18
N PHE A 118 -17.80 18.41 -13.25
CA PHE A 118 -18.07 17.51 -12.12
C PHE A 118 -19.18 18.12 -11.24
N PRO A 119 -20.24 17.37 -10.87
CA PRO A 119 -21.35 17.93 -10.10
C PRO A 119 -20.89 18.42 -8.73
N ASP A 120 -21.21 19.67 -8.38
CA ASP A 120 -20.81 20.29 -7.11
C ASP A 120 -21.45 19.59 -5.88
N ASP A 121 -22.56 18.87 -6.09
CA ASP A 121 -23.33 18.14 -5.09
C ASP A 121 -22.98 16.63 -5.03
N GLN A 122 -22.09 16.15 -5.88
CA GLN A 122 -21.68 14.74 -5.85
C GLN A 122 -20.77 14.47 -4.65
N VAL A 123 -21.30 13.76 -3.66
CA VAL A 123 -20.51 13.25 -2.54
C VAL A 123 -19.48 12.25 -3.07
N VAL A 124 -18.20 12.57 -2.90
CA VAL A 124 -17.09 11.68 -3.24
C VAL A 124 -16.78 10.80 -2.03
N PRO A 125 -17.00 9.48 -2.09
CA PRO A 125 -16.72 8.61 -0.95
C PRO A 125 -15.21 8.54 -0.66
N ASP A 126 -14.84 8.63 0.61
CA ASP A 126 -13.44 8.53 1.04
C ASP A 126 -13.03 7.07 1.30
N TYR A 127 -12.36 6.46 0.31
CA TYR A 127 -11.83 5.10 0.42
C TYR A 127 -10.47 5.00 1.11
N TYR A 128 -9.95 6.09 1.67
CA TYR A 128 -8.62 6.10 2.26
C TYR A 128 -8.45 4.97 3.29
N VAL A 129 -9.40 4.85 4.22
CA VAL A 129 -9.37 3.87 5.31
C VAL A 129 -9.55 2.44 4.78
N ALA A 130 -10.52 2.26 3.88
CA ALA A 130 -10.78 1.00 3.18
C ALA A 130 -9.52 0.43 2.51
N HIS A 131 -8.79 1.27 1.78
CA HIS A 131 -7.55 0.88 1.12
C HIS A 131 -6.48 0.37 2.11
N ARG A 132 -6.45 0.88 3.34
CA ARG A 132 -5.50 0.39 4.36
C ARG A 132 -5.94 -0.95 4.94
N MET A 133 -7.21 -1.07 5.30
CA MET A 133 -7.76 -2.32 5.81
C MET A 133 -7.60 -3.46 4.79
N SER A 134 -7.68 -3.15 3.48
CA SER A 134 -7.45 -4.17 2.44
C SER A 134 -6.05 -4.77 2.48
N TYR A 135 -5.01 -4.01 2.84
CA TYR A 135 -3.66 -4.58 2.99
C TYR A 135 -3.56 -5.53 4.18
N MET A 136 -4.22 -5.19 5.28
CA MET A 136 -4.24 -6.04 6.47
C MET A 136 -4.99 -7.34 6.20
N ILE A 137 -6.18 -7.25 5.60
CA ILE A 137 -6.97 -8.40 5.17
C ILE A 137 -6.18 -9.27 4.20
N LEU A 138 -5.54 -8.67 3.19
CA LEU A 138 -4.71 -9.40 2.23
C LEU A 138 -3.53 -10.11 2.92
N SER A 139 -2.81 -9.43 3.82
CA SER A 139 -1.73 -10.03 4.59
C SER A 139 -2.21 -11.25 5.36
N GLN A 140 -3.40 -11.19 5.94
CA GLN A 140 -3.95 -12.29 6.71
C GLN A 140 -4.37 -13.46 5.80
N ILE A 141 -4.95 -13.20 4.63
CA ILE A 141 -5.22 -14.22 3.61
C ILE A 141 -3.93 -14.91 3.16
N VAL A 142 -2.83 -14.16 2.97
CA VAL A 142 -1.53 -14.76 2.62
C VAL A 142 -1.08 -15.76 3.69
N VAL A 143 -1.12 -15.39 4.97
CA VAL A 143 -0.72 -16.33 6.03
C VAL A 143 -1.66 -17.54 6.08
N ILE A 144 -2.97 -17.36 5.85
CA ILE A 144 -3.91 -18.49 5.74
C ILE A 144 -3.52 -19.43 4.59
N SER A 145 -3.16 -18.88 3.43
CA SER A 145 -2.69 -19.67 2.29
C SER A 145 -1.40 -20.43 2.63
N ASP A 146 -0.44 -19.77 3.28
CA ASP A 146 0.82 -20.39 3.68
C ASP A 146 0.59 -21.54 4.69
N MET A 147 -0.30 -21.33 5.67
CA MET A 147 -0.72 -22.39 6.61
C MET A 147 -1.34 -23.57 5.85
N LYS A 148 -2.26 -23.29 4.92
CA LYS A 148 -2.89 -24.32 4.07
C LYS A 148 -1.82 -25.08 3.27
N ASP A 149 -0.91 -24.40 2.59
CA ASP A 149 0.12 -25.04 1.76
C ASP A 149 1.04 -25.93 2.60
N TYR A 150 1.46 -25.46 3.78
CA TYR A 150 2.22 -26.27 4.73
C TYR A 150 1.44 -27.53 5.14
N LEU A 151 0.19 -27.38 5.59
CA LEU A 151 -0.61 -28.51 6.06
C LEU A 151 -0.91 -29.53 4.94
N LEU A 152 -1.13 -29.06 3.70
CA LEU A 152 -1.34 -29.97 2.57
C LEU A 152 -0.07 -30.74 2.20
N SER A 153 1.12 -30.17 2.44
CA SER A 153 2.40 -30.84 2.20
C SER A 153 2.71 -31.97 3.20
N ARG A 154 2.09 -31.94 4.39
CA ARG A 154 2.30 -32.96 5.43
C ARG A 154 1.77 -34.33 5.00
N THR A 155 2.59 -35.36 5.08
CA THR A 155 2.23 -36.73 4.69
C THR A 155 1.40 -37.47 5.75
N ASP A 156 1.40 -36.98 6.98
CA ASP A 156 0.77 -37.60 8.14
C ASP A 156 -0.67 -37.12 8.41
N LEU A 157 -1.17 -36.16 7.63
CA LEU A 157 -2.55 -35.68 7.74
C LEU A 157 -3.51 -36.46 6.85
N ASP A 158 -4.67 -36.82 7.41
CA ASP A 158 -5.77 -37.49 6.71
C ASP A 158 -6.33 -36.67 5.53
N ILE A 159 -6.77 -37.38 4.48
CA ILE A 159 -7.28 -36.77 3.23
C ILE A 159 -8.54 -35.93 3.50
N LYS A 160 -9.46 -36.34 4.39
CA LYS A 160 -10.67 -35.57 4.70
C LYS A 160 -10.32 -34.28 5.44
N LEU A 161 -9.31 -34.32 6.30
CA LEU A 161 -8.80 -33.13 6.98
C LEU A 161 -8.18 -32.15 5.96
N LYS A 162 -7.35 -32.64 5.03
CA LYS A 162 -6.79 -31.82 3.94
C LYS A 162 -7.87 -31.15 3.10
N TYR A 163 -8.92 -31.88 2.74
CA TYR A 163 -10.07 -31.32 2.02
C TYR A 163 -10.77 -30.23 2.84
N SER A 164 -10.96 -30.46 4.14
CA SER A 164 -11.58 -29.47 5.05
C SER A 164 -10.76 -28.18 5.14
N ILE A 165 -9.44 -28.30 5.22
CA ILE A 165 -8.52 -27.15 5.21
C ILE A 165 -8.65 -26.33 3.92
N GLN A 166 -8.70 -26.98 2.76
CA GLN A 166 -8.90 -26.30 1.48
C GLN A 166 -10.25 -25.57 1.42
N VAL A 167 -11.33 -26.24 1.82
CA VAL A 167 -12.67 -25.64 1.82
C VAL A 167 -12.75 -24.43 2.76
N ASP A 168 -12.14 -24.51 3.93
CA ASP A 168 -12.15 -23.39 4.87
C ASP A 168 -11.30 -22.21 4.39
N GLU A 169 -10.17 -22.45 3.69
CA GLU A 169 -9.39 -21.36 3.08
C GLU A 169 -10.20 -20.64 2.00
N ILE A 170 -10.90 -21.38 1.14
CA ILE A 170 -11.79 -20.82 0.12
C ILE A 170 -12.86 -19.93 0.76
N LYS A 171 -13.43 -20.34 1.92
CA LYS A 171 -14.38 -19.52 2.67
C LYS A 171 -13.74 -18.21 3.16
N MET A 172 -12.50 -18.24 3.67
CA MET A 172 -11.80 -17.03 4.12
C MET A 172 -11.57 -16.06 2.95
N VAL A 173 -11.13 -16.56 1.79
CA VAL A 173 -10.98 -15.75 0.57
C VAL A 173 -12.33 -15.16 0.14
N GLN A 174 -13.41 -15.94 0.20
CA GLN A 174 -14.75 -15.44 -0.14
C GLN A 174 -15.24 -14.36 0.82
N LEU A 175 -15.00 -14.51 2.13
CA LEU A 175 -15.32 -13.47 3.11
C LEU A 175 -14.55 -12.17 2.84
N GLY A 176 -13.26 -12.27 2.48
CA GLY A 176 -12.47 -11.10 2.06
C GLY A 176 -13.05 -10.39 0.82
N ARG A 177 -13.50 -11.16 -0.18
CA ARG A 177 -14.17 -10.60 -1.37
C ARG A 177 -15.49 -9.91 -1.02
N ASN A 178 -16.30 -10.54 -0.16
CA ASN A 178 -17.56 -9.96 0.28
C ASN A 178 -17.34 -8.64 1.04
N TRP A 179 -16.29 -8.57 1.86
CA TRP A 179 -15.91 -7.33 2.54
C TRP A 179 -15.57 -6.21 1.55
N VAL A 180 -14.79 -6.51 0.50
CA VAL A 180 -14.49 -5.52 -0.56
C VAL A 180 -15.79 -4.99 -1.17
N GLN A 181 -16.74 -5.87 -1.50
CA GLN A 181 -18.02 -5.45 -2.08
C GLN A 181 -18.82 -4.55 -1.12
N SER A 182 -18.93 -4.91 0.16
CA SER A 182 -19.62 -4.07 1.14
C SER A 182 -18.94 -2.72 1.37
N THR A 183 -17.61 -2.70 1.28
CA THR A 183 -16.80 -1.49 1.49
C THR A 183 -16.91 -0.52 0.31
N VAL A 184 -17.15 -1.03 -0.90
CA VAL A 184 -17.44 -0.19 -2.07
C VAL A 184 -18.68 0.67 -1.81
N GLU A 185 -19.71 0.12 -1.17
CA GLU A 185 -20.97 0.84 -0.89
C GLU A 185 -20.86 1.78 0.31
N LYS A 186 -20.10 1.40 1.34
CA LYS A 186 -19.97 2.15 2.62
C LYS A 186 -18.53 2.14 3.15
N PRO A 187 -17.63 2.95 2.56
CA PRO A 187 -16.23 2.97 2.98
C PRO A 187 -16.00 3.48 4.42
N GLU A 188 -16.95 4.22 4.99
CA GLU A 188 -16.93 4.70 6.38
C GLU A 188 -16.98 3.56 7.41
N ASP A 189 -17.60 2.43 7.06
CA ASP A 189 -17.73 1.25 7.93
C ASP A 189 -16.51 0.31 7.85
N ALA A 190 -15.51 0.66 7.03
CA ALA A 190 -14.40 -0.22 6.68
C ALA A 190 -13.58 -0.70 7.90
N ILE A 191 -13.42 0.12 8.95
CA ILE A 191 -12.67 -0.29 10.16
C ILE A 191 -13.43 -1.38 10.90
N THR A 192 -14.71 -1.14 11.21
CA THR A 192 -15.54 -2.05 11.99
C THR A 192 -15.69 -3.39 11.26
N THR A 193 -16.09 -3.34 10.00
CA THR A 193 -16.33 -4.53 9.18
C THR A 193 -15.05 -5.32 8.91
N ALA A 194 -13.90 -4.65 8.76
CA ALA A 194 -12.62 -5.33 8.62
C ALA A 194 -12.18 -5.97 9.94
N GLY A 195 -12.41 -5.32 11.08
CA GLY A 195 -12.14 -5.89 12.41
C GLY A 195 -12.89 -7.20 12.62
N GLU A 196 -14.19 -7.22 12.33
CA GLU A 196 -15.02 -8.43 12.38
C GLU A 196 -14.54 -9.53 11.43
N LEU A 197 -14.11 -9.16 10.23
CA LEU A 197 -13.55 -10.10 9.25
C LEU A 197 -12.25 -10.72 9.76
N LEU A 198 -11.35 -9.91 10.32
CA LEU A 198 -10.08 -10.37 10.86
C LEU A 198 -10.27 -11.31 12.05
N GLU A 199 -11.26 -11.05 12.90
CA GLU A 199 -11.65 -11.96 13.99
C GLU A 199 -12.16 -13.31 13.43
N LYS A 200 -12.98 -13.28 12.38
CA LYS A 200 -13.42 -14.51 11.69
C LYS A 200 -12.24 -15.29 11.09
N PHE A 201 -11.27 -14.60 10.47
CA PHE A 201 -10.06 -15.25 9.96
C PHE A 201 -9.27 -15.97 11.06
N ASP A 202 -9.14 -15.35 12.23
CA ASP A 202 -8.48 -15.99 13.38
C ASP A 202 -9.28 -17.20 13.86
N LYS A 203 -10.56 -17.00 14.18
CA LYS A 203 -11.40 -18.02 14.82
C LYS A 203 -11.71 -19.21 13.91
N ASP A 204 -12.09 -18.94 12.67
CA ASP A 204 -12.65 -19.96 11.78
C ASP A 204 -11.56 -20.70 10.98
N PHE A 205 -10.34 -20.16 10.93
CA PHE A 205 -9.20 -20.80 10.25
C PHE A 205 -7.96 -20.93 11.12
N ARG A 206 -7.34 -19.82 11.56
CA ARG A 206 -6.02 -19.87 12.23
C ARG A 206 -6.07 -20.72 13.49
N ALA A 207 -6.90 -20.33 14.45
CA ALA A 207 -7.05 -21.02 15.72
C ALA A 207 -7.48 -22.48 15.56
N LYS A 208 -8.29 -22.76 14.52
CA LYS A 208 -8.75 -24.11 14.20
C LYS A 208 -7.61 -25.05 13.80
N TYR A 209 -6.61 -24.54 13.06
CA TYR A 209 -5.53 -25.35 12.50
C TYR A 209 -4.16 -25.12 13.16
N GLU A 210 -4.05 -24.17 14.09
CA GLU A 210 -2.81 -23.79 14.78
C GLU A 210 -2.06 -24.98 15.38
N MET A 211 -2.77 -25.92 16.01
CA MET A 211 -2.16 -27.10 16.66
C MET A 211 -1.49 -28.06 15.66
N LEU A 212 -1.81 -27.94 14.37
CA LEU A 212 -1.20 -28.71 13.29
C LEU A 212 -0.03 -27.96 12.63
N MET A 213 0.22 -26.71 13.01
CA MET A 213 1.39 -25.97 12.57
C MET A 213 2.62 -26.41 13.39
N PRO A 214 3.84 -26.34 12.82
CA PRO A 214 5.04 -26.67 13.55
C PRO A 214 5.20 -25.61 14.63
N GLN A 215 5.14 -26.03 15.89
CA GLN A 215 5.22 -25.10 17.01
C GLN A 215 6.65 -24.57 17.10
N LYS A 216 6.84 -23.26 16.89
CA LYS A 216 8.09 -22.57 17.19
C LYS A 216 8.45 -22.84 18.65
N PRO A 217 9.74 -23.08 18.95
CA PRO A 217 10.18 -23.17 20.33
C PRO A 217 9.68 -21.98 21.14
N TYR A 218 9.34 -22.23 22.41
CA TYR A 218 8.96 -21.19 23.34
C TYR A 218 10.06 -20.15 23.52
N ILE A 219 9.70 -18.96 23.97
CA ILE A 219 10.64 -17.92 24.36
C ILE A 219 10.99 -18.08 25.84
N ALA A 220 12.24 -18.42 26.14
CA ALA A 220 12.79 -18.51 27.50
C ALA A 220 13.28 -17.15 28.05
N GLY A 221 13.46 -16.17 27.18
CA GLY A 221 13.91 -14.84 27.53
C GLY A 221 14.31 -14.03 26.30
N VAL A 222 14.99 -12.91 26.53
CA VAL A 222 15.58 -12.10 25.46
C VAL A 222 17.05 -11.84 25.79
N LYS A 223 17.91 -11.96 24.78
CA LYS A 223 19.29 -11.52 24.84
C LYS A 223 19.35 -10.10 24.29
N VAL A 224 19.91 -9.18 25.06
CA VAL A 224 20.21 -7.82 24.59
C VAL A 224 21.53 -7.84 23.84
N VAL A 225 21.51 -7.34 22.60
CA VAL A 225 22.70 -7.24 21.75
C VAL A 225 22.96 -5.77 21.45
N TYR A 226 24.19 -5.34 21.70
CA TYR A 226 24.63 -3.97 21.44
C TYR A 226 25.32 -3.89 20.08
N GLY A 227 25.00 -2.83 19.33
CA GLY A 227 25.78 -2.37 18.19
C GLY A 227 26.53 -1.11 18.56
N GLY A 228 27.78 -1.04 18.15
CA GLY A 228 28.65 0.11 18.35
C GLY A 228 29.61 0.18 17.19
N TYR A 229 30.16 1.37 16.92
CA TYR A 229 31.07 1.55 15.81
C TYR A 229 32.23 0.53 15.86
N PRO A 230 32.55 -0.17 14.74
CA PRO A 230 32.00 0.02 13.40
C PRO A 230 30.74 -0.82 13.08
N HIS A 231 30.32 -1.71 13.97
CA HIS A 231 29.20 -2.63 13.76
C HIS A 231 27.86 -2.01 14.15
N THR A 232 27.23 -1.34 13.18
CA THR A 232 25.89 -0.75 13.31
C THR A 232 24.78 -1.66 12.77
N ASP A 233 25.12 -2.82 12.22
CA ASP A 233 24.16 -3.72 11.60
C ASP A 233 23.35 -4.50 12.65
N PRO A 234 22.04 -4.60 12.48
CA PRO A 234 21.19 -5.28 13.44
C PRO A 234 21.35 -6.81 13.32
N PRO A 235 21.38 -7.56 14.45
CA PRO A 235 21.61 -9.00 14.43
C PRO A 235 20.50 -9.76 13.70
N SER A 236 20.85 -10.93 13.17
CA SER A 236 19.88 -11.89 12.62
C SER A 236 18.97 -12.43 13.73
N GLY A 237 17.72 -12.76 13.39
CA GLY A 237 16.77 -13.34 14.34
C GLY A 237 16.27 -12.40 15.45
N ARG A 238 16.57 -11.10 15.38
CA ARG A 238 16.06 -10.09 16.33
C ARG A 238 14.54 -9.94 16.28
N VAL A 239 13.98 -9.38 17.36
CA VAL A 239 12.58 -8.97 17.45
C VAL A 239 12.31 -7.85 16.43
N LYS A 240 11.24 -8.02 15.65
CA LYS A 240 10.81 -7.11 14.60
C LYS A 240 9.80 -6.09 15.11
N GLU A 241 9.81 -4.89 14.54
CA GLU A 241 8.82 -3.85 14.82
C GLU A 241 7.60 -4.03 13.89
N VAL A 242 6.39 -3.97 14.44
CA VAL A 242 5.15 -4.36 13.72
C VAL A 242 4.74 -3.38 12.62
N ASP A 243 5.14 -2.11 12.71
CA ASP A 243 4.80 -1.03 11.77
C ASP A 243 5.98 -0.65 10.85
N GLY A 244 7.06 -1.45 10.84
CA GLY A 244 8.27 -1.18 10.06
C GLY A 244 9.09 0.03 10.52
N ARG A 245 8.93 0.47 11.77
CA ARG A 245 9.77 1.50 12.42
C ARG A 245 11.09 0.90 12.87
N SER A 246 11.95 1.75 13.42
CA SER A 246 13.26 1.30 13.91
C SER A 246 13.13 0.28 15.04
N GLU A 247 13.81 -0.85 14.86
CA GLU A 247 13.94 -1.96 15.81
C GLU A 247 15.04 -1.69 16.86
N ASP A 248 15.84 -0.64 16.67
CA ASP A 248 16.82 -0.19 17.67
C ASP A 248 16.10 0.47 18.85
N ILE A 249 16.20 -0.10 20.04
CA ILE A 249 15.55 0.39 21.26
C ILE A 249 15.96 1.85 21.54
N ASN A 250 17.21 2.21 21.28
CA ASN A 250 17.78 3.54 21.51
C ASN A 250 17.59 4.52 20.35
N TYR A 251 16.81 4.17 19.34
CA TYR A 251 16.64 4.99 18.15
C TYR A 251 16.26 6.44 18.48
N GLY A 252 17.10 7.39 18.03
CA GLY A 252 16.91 8.83 18.22
C GLY A 252 17.22 9.34 19.63
N ARG A 253 17.82 8.53 20.51
CA ARG A 253 18.09 8.88 21.92
C ARG A 253 19.58 8.92 22.28
N GLY A 254 20.46 8.61 21.34
CA GLY A 254 21.91 8.49 21.58
C GLY A 254 22.28 7.24 22.38
N GLY A 255 23.57 7.03 22.58
CA GLY A 255 24.12 5.79 23.15
C GLY A 255 24.39 4.73 22.08
N ASP A 256 24.56 3.49 22.53
CA ASP A 256 24.80 2.35 21.64
C ASP A 256 23.48 1.93 20.98
N PHE A 257 23.57 1.29 19.82
CA PHE A 257 22.41 0.62 19.20
C PHE A 257 22.05 -0.60 20.03
N VAL A 258 20.78 -0.86 20.25
CA VAL A 258 20.34 -1.96 21.11
C VAL A 258 19.21 -2.74 20.47
N TRP A 259 19.39 -4.05 20.33
CA TRP A 259 18.38 -4.97 19.81
C TRP A 259 18.09 -6.10 20.77
N LEU A 260 16.90 -6.68 20.63
CA LEU A 260 16.47 -7.87 21.35
C LEU A 260 16.55 -9.08 20.43
N VAL A 261 17.23 -10.14 20.86
CA VAL A 261 17.22 -11.45 20.20
C VAL A 261 16.50 -12.44 21.11
N PRO A 262 15.40 -13.07 20.68
CA PRO A 262 14.68 -14.04 21.51
C PRO A 262 15.57 -15.25 21.82
N ILE A 263 15.59 -15.67 23.09
CA ILE A 263 16.17 -16.93 23.52
C ILE A 263 15.07 -17.98 23.44
N ARG A 264 15.31 -19.06 22.70
CA ARG A 264 14.32 -20.09 22.39
C ARG A 264 14.58 -21.39 23.16
N THR A 265 13.51 -22.08 23.56
CA THR A 265 13.55 -23.37 24.27
C THR A 265 12.38 -24.28 23.85
N ASP A 266 12.59 -25.59 23.83
CA ASP A 266 11.52 -26.57 23.64
C ASP A 266 10.86 -26.97 24.98
N HIS A 267 11.44 -26.54 26.10
CA HIS A 267 11.00 -26.83 27.46
C HIS A 267 9.99 -25.80 27.95
N ALA A 268 8.75 -26.22 28.21
CA ALA A 268 7.66 -25.33 28.61
C ALA A 268 7.89 -24.71 30.00
N GLU A 269 8.56 -25.43 30.89
CA GLU A 269 8.96 -24.99 32.23
C GLU A 269 9.92 -23.79 32.19
N ASP A 270 10.73 -23.69 31.14
CA ASP A 270 11.68 -22.60 30.96
C ASP A 270 11.08 -21.38 30.28
N ALA A 271 9.89 -21.52 29.69
CA ALA A 271 9.25 -20.50 28.88
C ALA A 271 8.66 -19.34 29.70
N CYS A 272 8.84 -18.14 29.17
CA CYS A 272 8.19 -16.93 29.65
C CYS A 272 6.68 -16.98 29.41
N THR A 273 5.94 -16.34 30.30
CA THR A 273 4.49 -16.11 30.21
C THR A 273 4.16 -14.62 30.11
N SER A 274 5.09 -13.75 30.53
CA SER A 274 5.03 -12.30 30.33
C SER A 274 6.42 -11.67 30.46
N PHE A 275 6.53 -10.41 30.08
CA PHE A 275 7.72 -9.59 30.32
C PHE A 275 7.39 -8.37 31.19
N GLU A 276 8.28 -8.06 32.12
CA GLU A 276 8.23 -6.88 32.99
C GLU A 276 9.39 -5.93 32.66
N VAL A 277 9.11 -4.62 32.60
CA VAL A 277 10.16 -3.59 32.52
C VAL A 277 10.61 -3.25 33.93
N VAL A 278 11.91 -3.37 34.17
CA VAL A 278 12.53 -3.03 35.44
C VAL A 278 13.45 -1.83 35.22
N ILE A 279 13.29 -0.78 36.03
CA ILE A 279 14.08 0.47 35.95
C ILE A 279 14.84 0.63 37.26
N ASP A 280 16.11 1.05 37.19
CA ASP A 280 16.96 1.46 38.33
C ASP A 280 17.37 0.35 39.33
N GLN A 281 16.85 -0.87 39.19
CA GLN A 281 17.34 -2.04 39.93
C GLN A 281 18.39 -2.74 39.08
N VAL A 282 19.56 -3.08 39.65
CA VAL A 282 20.72 -3.63 38.92
C VAL A 282 20.80 -5.16 39.02
N PRO A 283 20.22 -5.89 38.06
CA PRO A 283 20.71 -7.21 37.70
C PRO A 283 21.47 -7.12 36.38
N ASP A 284 22.81 -7.11 36.46
CA ASP A 284 23.74 -7.01 35.31
C ASP A 284 23.62 -8.17 34.30
N GLU A 285 22.89 -9.23 34.65
CA GLU A 285 22.70 -10.42 33.82
C GLU A 285 21.73 -10.24 32.63
N PHE A 286 20.83 -9.25 32.66
CA PHE A 286 19.76 -9.11 31.64
C PHE A 286 20.09 -8.19 30.47
N GLY A 287 21.25 -7.50 30.51
CA GLY A 287 21.63 -6.49 29.53
C GLY A 287 20.83 -5.18 29.66
N ASN A 288 21.55 -4.06 29.82
CA ASN A 288 20.96 -2.74 29.94
C ASN A 288 20.42 -2.22 28.59
N LEU A 289 19.11 -2.01 28.50
CA LEU A 289 18.44 -1.52 27.30
C LEU A 289 18.81 -0.10 26.89
N VAL A 290 19.46 0.66 27.77
CA VAL A 290 19.88 2.05 27.52
C VAL A 290 21.41 2.21 27.55
N LYS A 291 22.14 1.17 27.15
CA LYS A 291 23.60 1.18 27.09
C LYS A 291 24.14 2.42 26.35
N GLY A 292 25.11 3.09 26.95
CA GLY A 292 25.71 4.32 26.39
C GLY A 292 24.86 5.59 26.56
N SER A 293 23.65 5.50 27.12
CA SER A 293 22.84 6.66 27.50
C SER A 293 23.16 7.13 28.93
N LYS A 294 22.81 8.39 29.22
CA LYS A 294 22.76 8.95 30.59
C LYS A 294 21.46 8.62 31.32
N ASP A 295 20.51 7.98 30.65
CA ASP A 295 19.23 7.55 31.24
C ASP A 295 19.44 6.46 32.32
N LYS A 296 18.50 6.35 33.27
CA LYS A 296 18.46 5.24 34.22
C LYS A 296 18.44 3.89 33.50
N SER A 297 19.25 2.94 33.97
CA SER A 297 19.33 1.57 33.46
C SER A 297 17.98 0.88 33.46
N ARG A 298 17.74 0.05 32.43
CA ARG A 298 16.46 -0.63 32.21
C ARG A 298 16.68 -2.03 31.69
N TYR A 299 15.81 -2.94 32.09
CA TYR A 299 15.93 -4.36 31.80
C TYR A 299 14.56 -4.95 31.49
N LEU A 300 14.55 -6.01 30.68
CA LEU A 300 13.36 -6.84 30.47
C LEU A 300 13.51 -8.12 31.27
N ARG A 301 12.61 -8.29 32.25
CA ARG A 301 12.55 -9.49 33.07
C ARG A 301 11.49 -10.43 32.52
N CYS A 302 11.92 -11.60 32.09
CA CYS A 302 11.03 -12.72 31.79
C CYS A 302 10.33 -13.18 33.07
N LYS A 303 9.00 -13.27 33.06
CA LYS A 303 8.20 -13.86 34.13
C LYS A 303 7.71 -15.23 33.70
N LYS A 304 7.98 -16.25 34.52
CA LYS A 304 7.51 -17.62 34.33
C LYS A 304 6.36 -17.89 35.29
N SER A 305 5.34 -18.59 34.82
CA SER A 305 4.22 -19.07 35.64
C SER A 305 3.80 -20.46 35.17
N SER A 306 2.94 -21.13 35.94
CA SER A 306 2.34 -22.42 35.58
C SER A 306 1.31 -22.33 34.44
N SER A 307 1.06 -21.14 33.88
CA SER A 307 0.14 -20.96 32.75
C SER A 307 0.58 -21.78 31.53
N LYS A 308 -0.43 -22.27 30.78
CA LYS A 308 -0.23 -22.92 29.48
C LYS A 308 0.09 -21.92 28.36
N ASP A 309 -0.18 -20.63 28.58
CA ASP A 309 0.05 -19.55 27.61
C ASP A 309 1.53 -19.13 27.60
N LYS A 310 2.39 -20.06 27.17
CA LYS A 310 3.83 -19.84 27.02
C LYS A 310 4.11 -19.04 25.75
N ILE A 311 4.90 -17.99 25.88
CA ILE A 311 5.20 -17.07 24.77
C ILE A 311 5.95 -17.82 23.66
N ARG A 312 5.51 -17.67 22.41
CA ARG A 312 6.21 -18.17 21.21
C ARG A 312 6.61 -17.04 20.26
N ARG A 313 5.97 -15.88 20.38
CA ARG A 313 6.17 -14.73 19.48
C ARG A 313 6.40 -13.45 20.26
N LEU A 314 7.33 -12.64 19.76
CA LEU A 314 7.64 -11.29 20.23
C LEU A 314 7.61 -10.31 19.07
N ALA A 315 7.15 -9.09 19.33
CA ALA A 315 7.33 -7.96 18.42
C ALA A 315 7.50 -6.65 19.21
N LEU A 316 8.13 -5.67 18.57
CA LEU A 316 8.21 -4.30 19.09
C LEU A 316 7.08 -3.46 18.50
N TYR A 317 6.57 -2.53 19.29
CA TYR A 317 5.69 -1.48 18.81
C TYR A 317 6.20 -0.13 19.30
N ARG A 318 6.57 0.75 18.37
CA ARG A 318 7.10 2.08 18.65
C ARG A 318 6.07 3.14 18.32
N ARG A 319 5.48 3.76 19.33
CA ARG A 319 4.54 4.88 19.14
C ARG A 319 5.31 6.19 19.22
N LYS A 320 5.11 7.09 18.26
CA LYS A 320 5.59 8.47 18.33
C LYS A 320 4.34 9.32 18.28
N GLU A 321 4.19 10.29 19.18
CA GLU A 321 3.09 11.26 19.07
C GLU A 321 3.11 11.83 17.65
N ALA A 322 2.08 11.50 16.89
CA ALA A 322 1.89 12.09 15.58
C ALA A 322 1.39 13.52 15.84
N PRO A 323 2.00 14.57 15.24
CA PRO A 323 1.34 15.86 15.19
C PRO A 323 -0.07 15.67 14.59
N ALA A 324 -1.03 16.50 15.02
CA ALA A 324 -2.39 16.47 14.48
C ALA A 324 -2.34 16.37 12.94
N PRO A 325 -3.20 15.54 12.31
CA PRO A 325 -3.09 15.26 10.89
C PRO A 325 -3.20 16.59 10.16
N ARG A 326 -2.11 17.01 9.53
CA ARG A 326 -2.21 17.87 8.37
C ARG A 326 -2.75 16.95 7.28
N VAL A 327 -3.76 17.40 6.54
CA VAL A 327 -4.23 16.70 5.34
C VAL A 327 -3.01 16.57 4.42
N THR A 328 -2.38 15.39 4.40
CA THR A 328 -1.22 15.10 3.56
C THR A 328 -1.59 14.03 2.57
N LYS A 329 -1.24 14.23 1.30
CA LYS A 329 -1.35 13.23 0.22
C LYS A 329 -0.46 11.99 0.44
N ASP A 330 0.45 12.05 1.39
CA ASP A 330 1.26 10.90 1.80
C ASP A 330 0.40 9.95 2.65
N SER A 331 -0.02 8.87 2.02
CA SER A 331 -0.82 7.85 2.66
C SER A 331 -0.07 7.20 3.84
N SER A 332 1.25 6.98 3.77
CA SER A 332 2.02 6.37 4.89
C SER A 332 2.00 7.25 6.15
N ALA A 333 2.06 8.57 5.97
CA ALA A 333 2.00 9.54 7.07
C ALA A 333 0.65 9.54 7.81
N PHE A 334 -0.46 9.35 7.09
CA PHE A 334 -1.79 9.34 7.72
C PHE A 334 -2.09 8.03 8.47
N ILE A 335 -1.65 6.84 8.01
CA ILE A 335 -1.70 5.61 8.85
C ILE A 335 -0.92 5.84 10.14
N LYS A 336 0.29 6.40 10.04
CA LYS A 336 1.10 6.71 11.23
C LYS A 336 0.38 7.66 12.18
N SER A 337 -0.51 8.52 11.68
CA SER A 337 -1.36 9.40 12.49
C SER A 337 -2.57 8.69 13.11
N LEU A 338 -3.17 7.72 12.42
CA LEU A 338 -4.31 6.94 12.91
C LEU A 338 -3.89 5.87 13.93
N LEU A 339 -2.85 5.10 13.63
CA LEU A 339 -2.22 4.17 14.59
C LEU A 339 -1.49 4.91 15.71
N GLY A 340 -0.91 6.08 15.42
CA GLY A 340 -0.33 6.96 16.43
C GLY A 340 -1.37 7.51 17.42
N ARG A 341 -2.64 7.55 17.04
CA ARG A 341 -3.79 7.91 17.89
C ARG A 341 -4.55 6.71 18.47
N SER A 342 -4.40 5.54 17.86
CA SER A 342 -5.00 4.31 18.36
C SER A 342 -4.37 3.96 19.72
N SER A 343 -5.19 3.43 20.63
CA SER A 343 -4.66 2.94 21.90
C SER A 343 -3.67 1.80 21.62
N VAL A 344 -2.64 1.68 22.44
CA VAL A 344 -1.66 0.59 22.34
C VAL A 344 -2.36 -0.78 22.38
N ASP A 345 -3.46 -0.87 23.13
CA ASP A 345 -4.28 -2.08 23.27
C ASP A 345 -5.00 -2.44 21.97
N SER A 346 -5.49 -1.44 21.23
CA SER A 346 -6.09 -1.64 19.90
C SER A 346 -5.08 -2.22 18.92
N VAL A 347 -3.85 -1.68 18.90
CA VAL A 347 -2.78 -2.16 18.01
C VAL A 347 -2.34 -3.57 18.41
N GLN A 348 -2.18 -3.83 19.71
CA GLN A 348 -1.86 -5.16 20.23
C GLN A 348 -2.91 -6.20 19.77
N SER A 349 -4.19 -5.89 19.92
CA SER A 349 -5.30 -6.77 19.53
C SER A 349 -5.34 -7.00 18.01
N ILE A 350 -5.21 -5.93 17.22
CA ILE A 350 -5.22 -5.98 15.75
C ILE A 350 -4.13 -6.92 15.22
N TRP A 351 -2.95 -6.89 15.83
CA TRP A 351 -1.83 -7.74 15.43
C TRP A 351 -1.85 -9.13 16.10
N GLY A 352 -2.88 -9.47 16.88
CA GLY A 352 -3.03 -10.78 17.50
C GLY A 352 -2.04 -11.06 18.64
N PHE A 353 -1.60 -10.02 19.35
CA PHE A 353 -0.76 -10.17 20.53
C PHE A 353 -1.61 -10.24 21.81
N ALA A 354 -1.26 -11.16 22.70
CA ALA A 354 -2.02 -11.42 23.93
C ALA A 354 -1.59 -10.52 25.11
N GLY A 355 -0.36 -9.98 25.07
CA GLY A 355 0.10 -9.06 26.10
C GLY A 355 1.20 -8.10 25.63
N ARG A 356 1.51 -7.15 26.50
CA ARG A 356 2.53 -6.13 26.28
C ARG A 356 3.19 -5.66 27.57
N THR A 357 4.39 -5.12 27.45
CA THR A 357 5.05 -4.43 28.56
C THR A 357 4.39 -3.09 28.87
N SER A 358 4.77 -2.48 30.00
CA SER A 358 4.70 -1.03 30.17
C SER A 358 5.63 -0.31 29.16
N ASN A 359 5.54 1.02 29.10
CA ASN A 359 6.38 1.82 28.20
C ASN A 359 7.85 1.71 28.61
N ILE A 360 8.65 1.03 27.79
CA ILE A 360 10.09 0.83 27.96
C ILE A 360 10.82 2.18 28.04
N ASN A 361 10.33 3.19 27.32
CA ASN A 361 10.90 4.52 27.27
C ASN A 361 10.38 5.49 28.35
N GLN A 362 9.58 5.02 29.32
CA GLN A 362 8.97 5.87 30.34
C GLN A 362 10.02 6.69 31.13
N GLY A 363 9.94 8.01 31.10
CA GLY A 363 10.88 8.89 31.80
C GLY A 363 12.25 9.04 31.13
N ARG A 364 12.39 8.71 29.84
CA ARG A 364 13.55 9.07 29.01
C ARG A 364 13.29 10.34 28.22
N HIS A 365 14.34 11.11 27.90
CA HIS A 365 14.22 12.29 27.04
C HIS A 365 13.84 11.92 25.59
N GLY A 366 12.70 12.42 25.10
CA GLY A 366 12.17 12.16 23.74
C GLY A 366 10.72 11.67 23.75
N ALA A 367 9.97 11.96 22.69
CA ALA A 367 8.51 11.81 22.62
C ALA A 367 7.99 10.44 22.13
N ASP A 368 8.86 9.42 21.96
CA ASP A 368 8.43 8.11 21.48
C ASP A 368 8.32 7.06 22.60
N GLU A 369 7.21 6.35 22.62
CA GLU A 369 6.95 5.22 23.49
C GLU A 369 7.34 3.93 22.79
N LEU A 370 7.78 2.95 23.58
CA LEU A 370 8.18 1.65 23.06
C LEU A 370 7.62 0.55 23.94
N TYR A 371 7.04 -0.45 23.29
CA TYR A 371 6.43 -1.61 23.94
C TYR A 371 6.97 -2.89 23.33
N LEU A 372 7.15 -3.92 24.15
CA LEU A 372 7.34 -5.29 23.68
C LEU A 372 6.01 -6.02 23.77
N PHE A 373 5.51 -6.49 22.64
CA PHE A 373 4.32 -7.33 22.53
C PHE A 373 4.70 -8.81 22.53
N TRP A 374 3.82 -9.64 23.09
CA TRP A 374 3.99 -11.10 23.09
C TRP A 374 2.70 -11.85 22.83
N SER A 375 2.84 -13.06 22.27
CA SER A 375 1.74 -13.98 22.03
C SER A 375 2.17 -15.42 22.32
N PRO A 376 1.29 -16.25 22.91
CA PRO A 376 1.50 -17.69 22.97
C PRO A 376 1.28 -18.37 21.61
N ARG A 377 0.67 -17.66 20.65
CA ARG A 377 0.43 -18.10 19.27
C ARG A 377 1.52 -17.57 18.34
N GLU A 378 1.68 -18.21 17.17
CA GLU A 378 2.65 -17.80 16.15
C GLU A 378 2.28 -16.57 15.31
#